data_AF-A0A1E9A6C3-F1
#
_entry.id   AF-A0A1E9A6C3-F1
#
_cell.length_a   1.000
_cell.length_b   1.000
_cell.length_c   1.000
_cell.angle_alpha   90.00
_cell.angle_beta   90.00
_cell.angle_gamma   90.00
#
_symmetry.space_group_name_H-M   'P 1'
#
loop_
_entity.id
_entity.type
_entity.pdbx_description
1 polymer ?
#
loop_
_entity_poly.entity_id
_entity_poly.type
_entity_poly.pdbx_seq_one_letter_code
_entity_poly.pdbx_strand_id
1 'polypeptide(L)'
;MKPLKYENDKYEIFVQNHIFIKDKETNKYFRNKLSSIDSHSLKDFREYKEKISNFAFWSYILFLIMMICFNNLYLLNLQKEIVPYFNAKIVIVLILYFITNIVLHELGHIYSLKYFGKKFDKIGVKLNYLIFPAVFVQMNETYMLSRIDKIVVHSAGIFINFTIINIIQLINEFTLHSYTLSLAFIFFSSTMIWNLVPLLNSDGYKIMLASLSLDEFSHVTKNHWLVIIFQTIGLLIALNTLIHWLIYWGLYFLS
;
A
#
# COMPACT_ATOMS: atom_id res chain seq x y z
N MET A 1 3.98 -2.64 25.13
CA MET A 1 5.43 -2.58 25.45
C MET A 1 6.09 -1.66 24.45
N LYS A 2 7.05 -0.81 24.86
CA LYS A 2 7.82 -0.01 23.91
C LYS A 2 8.66 -0.94 23.02
N PRO A 3 8.82 -0.64 21.72
CA PRO A 3 9.58 -1.51 20.83
C PRO A 3 11.04 -1.57 21.28
N LEU A 4 11.61 -2.78 21.34
CA LEU A 4 12.99 -3.03 21.70
C LEU A 4 13.74 -3.64 20.51
N LYS A 5 15.02 -3.33 20.41
CA LYS A 5 15.90 -3.85 19.38
C LYS A 5 17.21 -4.34 19.98
N TYR A 6 17.67 -5.49 19.50
CA TYR A 6 19.01 -6.00 19.72
C TYR A 6 19.65 -6.29 18.37
N GLU A 7 20.95 -6.03 18.25
CA GLU A 7 21.68 -6.25 17.01
C GLU A 7 23.12 -6.65 17.31
N ASN A 8 23.57 -7.75 16.69
CA ASN A 8 24.97 -8.17 16.64
C ASN A 8 25.36 -8.53 15.20
N ASP A 9 26.55 -9.11 15.00
CA ASP A 9 27.08 -9.41 13.66
C ASP A 9 26.23 -10.43 12.90
N LYS A 10 25.57 -11.36 13.61
CA LYS A 10 24.82 -12.47 13.02
C LYS A 10 23.31 -12.24 12.98
N TYR A 11 22.77 -11.57 13.99
CA TYR A 11 21.34 -11.47 14.22
C TYR A 11 20.89 -10.03 14.46
N GLU A 12 19.72 -9.70 13.94
CA GLU A 12 18.94 -8.54 14.36
C GLU A 12 17.63 -9.06 14.97
N ILE A 13 17.33 -8.63 16.20
CA ILE A 13 16.13 -9.05 16.93
C ILE A 13 15.29 -7.82 17.25
N PHE A 14 14.02 -7.88 16.89
CA PHE A 14 13.03 -6.83 17.15
C PHE A 14 11.90 -7.38 18.02
N VAL A 15 11.57 -6.68 19.10
CA VAL A 15 10.57 -7.11 20.09
C VAL A 15 9.51 -6.02 20.25
N GLN A 16 8.25 -6.37 19.99
CA GLN A 16 7.11 -5.48 20.23
C GLN A 16 5.90 -6.26 20.77
N ASN A 17 5.12 -6.88 19.88
CA ASN A 17 4.04 -7.82 20.22
C ASN A 17 4.45 -9.28 20.00
N HIS A 18 5.38 -9.49 19.09
CA HIS A 18 6.07 -10.75 18.85
C HIS A 18 7.56 -10.47 18.81
N ILE A 19 8.33 -11.55 18.86
CA ILE A 19 9.78 -11.50 18.69
C ILE A 19 10.05 -11.85 17.23
N PHE A 20 10.71 -10.94 16.53
CA PHE A 20 11.18 -11.14 15.17
C PHE A 20 12.69 -11.27 15.18
N ILE A 21 13.20 -12.31 14.54
CA ILE A 21 14.64 -12.58 14.44
C ILE A 21 15.00 -12.60 12.96
N LYS A 22 15.94 -11.75 12.58
CA LYS A 22 16.60 -11.77 11.28
C LYS A 22 17.95 -12.45 11.43
N ASP A 23 18.18 -13.48 10.64
CA ASP A 23 19.51 -14.01 10.38
C ASP A 23 20.14 -13.19 9.24
N LYS A 24 21.23 -12.47 9.53
CA LYS A 24 21.92 -11.59 8.57
C LYS A 24 22.73 -12.36 7.54
N GLU A 25 23.18 -13.57 7.84
CA GLU A 25 23.96 -14.40 6.93
C GLU A 25 23.05 -15.07 5.89
N THR A 26 21.91 -15.63 6.34
CA THR A 26 20.99 -16.35 5.45
C THR A 26 19.85 -15.48 4.90
N ASN A 27 19.69 -14.25 5.41
CA ASN A 27 18.57 -13.34 5.15
C ASN A 27 17.20 -14.00 5.39
N LYS A 28 17.11 -14.86 6.42
CA LYS A 28 15.88 -15.54 6.86
C LYS A 28 15.26 -14.83 8.06
N TYR A 29 13.94 -14.91 8.12
CA TYR A 29 13.12 -14.26 9.14
C TYR A 29 12.37 -15.31 9.95
N PHE A 30 12.46 -15.19 11.27
CA PHE A 30 11.79 -16.08 12.22
C PHE A 30 10.90 -15.27 13.15
N ARG A 31 9.81 -15.89 13.61
CA ARG A 31 8.85 -15.30 14.54
C ARG A 31 8.69 -16.19 15.76
N ASN A 32 8.68 -15.58 16.95
CA ASN A 32 8.40 -16.27 18.19
C ASN A 32 7.44 -15.46 19.08
N LYS A 33 6.85 -16.13 20.08
CA LYS A 33 5.98 -15.51 21.09
C LYS A 33 6.82 -14.74 22.10
N LEU A 34 6.27 -13.66 22.67
CA LEU A 34 6.93 -12.91 23.75
C LEU A 34 7.31 -13.79 24.96
N SER A 35 6.56 -14.85 25.22
CA SER A 35 6.83 -15.79 26.31
C SER A 35 8.11 -16.61 26.15
N SER A 36 8.77 -16.56 24.98
CA SER A 36 9.99 -17.32 24.72
C SER A 36 11.27 -16.58 25.12
N ILE A 37 11.18 -15.34 25.60
CA ILE A 37 12.34 -14.56 26.03
C ILE A 37 12.25 -14.26 27.51
N ASP A 38 13.34 -14.54 28.23
CA ASP A 38 13.42 -14.23 29.65
C ASP A 38 13.58 -12.73 29.84
N SER A 39 12.93 -12.20 30.88
CA SER A 39 13.02 -10.79 31.25
C SER A 39 14.45 -10.33 31.55
N HIS A 40 15.33 -11.26 31.94
CA HIS A 40 16.75 -10.98 32.14
C HIS A 40 17.49 -10.71 30.82
N SER A 41 17.15 -11.42 29.73
CA SER A 41 17.76 -11.24 28.42
C SER A 41 17.36 -9.92 27.75
N LEU A 42 16.26 -9.29 28.19
CA LEU A 42 15.84 -7.98 27.68
C LEU A 42 16.74 -6.82 28.13
N LYS A 43 17.62 -7.02 29.12
CA LYS A 43 18.55 -5.97 29.59
C LYS A 43 19.55 -5.53 28.52
N ASP A 44 19.91 -6.44 27.62
CA ASP A 44 20.85 -6.17 26.52
C ASP A 44 20.19 -5.47 25.33
N PHE A 45 18.85 -5.33 25.36
CA PHE A 45 18.09 -4.69 24.29
C PHE A 45 18.05 -3.18 24.49
N ARG A 46 18.12 -2.46 23.38
CA ARG A 46 17.99 -1.00 23.34
C ARG A 46 16.57 -0.63 22.94
N GLU A 47 16.09 0.51 23.42
CA GLU A 47 14.82 1.06 22.96
C GLU A 47 14.90 1.41 21.47
N TYR A 48 13.96 0.90 20.68
CA TYR A 48 13.83 1.27 19.28
C TYR A 48 13.22 2.67 19.22
N LYS A 49 14.04 3.65 18.80
CA LYS A 49 13.57 5.02 18.59
C LYS A 49 12.94 5.11 17.20
N GLU A 50 11.64 5.38 17.19
CA GLU A 50 10.91 5.68 15.95
C GLU A 50 11.51 6.93 15.31
N LYS A 51 11.73 6.90 14.00
CA LYS A 51 12.33 8.02 13.29
C LYS A 51 11.36 9.18 13.11
N ILE A 52 10.07 8.88 13.11
CA ILE A 52 9.00 9.84 12.88
C ILE A 52 8.37 10.21 14.22
N SER A 53 8.21 11.52 14.45
CA SER A 53 7.50 12.00 15.63
C SER A 53 5.99 11.74 15.52
N ASN A 54 5.31 11.55 16.64
CA ASN A 54 3.85 11.38 16.65
C ASN A 54 3.11 12.50 15.90
N PHE A 55 3.57 13.75 16.05
CA PHE A 55 2.99 14.88 15.33
C PHE A 55 3.14 14.73 13.81
N ALA A 56 4.35 14.45 13.33
CA ALA A 56 4.61 14.27 11.90
C ALA A 56 3.82 13.08 11.32
N PHE A 57 3.69 11.99 12.08
CA PHE A 57 2.88 10.84 11.69
C PHE A 57 1.40 11.20 11.51
N TRP A 58 0.79 11.87 12.50
CA TRP A 58 -0.62 12.26 12.39
C TRP A 58 -0.87 13.31 11.32
N SER A 59 0.06 14.27 11.13
CA SER A 59 0.00 15.21 10.01
C SER A 59 0.07 14.50 8.66
N TYR A 60 0.94 13.50 8.52
CA TYR A 60 1.04 12.68 7.31
C TYR A 60 -0.26 11.92 7.03
N ILE A 61 -0.83 11.25 8.03
CA ILE A 61 -2.08 10.49 7.89
C ILE A 61 -3.24 11.42 7.53
N LEU A 62 -3.37 12.56 8.22
CA LEU A 62 -4.41 13.54 7.93
C LEU A 62 -4.32 14.05 6.49
N PHE A 63 -3.11 14.39 6.06
CA PHE A 63 -2.87 14.86 4.69
C PHE A 63 -3.18 13.78 3.65
N LEU A 64 -2.80 12.53 3.90
CA LEU A 64 -3.15 11.40 3.03
C LEU A 64 -4.67 11.22 2.91
N ILE A 65 -5.40 11.28 4.03
CA ILE A 65 -6.86 11.20 4.04
C ILE A 65 -7.48 12.36 3.25
N MET A 66 -6.99 13.58 3.45
CA MET A 66 -7.46 14.75 2.69
C MET A 66 -7.25 14.59 1.18
N MET A 67 -6.08 14.10 0.75
CA MET A 67 -5.82 13.82 -0.67
C MET A 67 -6.76 12.77 -1.24
N ILE A 68 -7.02 11.69 -0.50
CA ILE A 68 -7.95 10.64 -0.91
C ILE A 68 -9.36 11.21 -1.03
N CYS A 69 -9.84 11.94 -0.02
CA CYS A 69 -11.17 12.56 -0.04
C CYS A 69 -11.32 13.54 -1.21
N PHE A 70 -10.35 14.44 -1.40
CA PHE A 70 -10.36 15.40 -2.50
C PHE A 70 -10.37 14.70 -3.87
N ASN A 71 -9.49 13.71 -4.06
CA ASN A 71 -9.42 12.94 -5.30
C ASN A 71 -10.75 12.25 -5.62
N ASN A 72 -11.39 11.61 -4.63
CA ASN A 72 -12.67 10.92 -4.81
C ASN A 72 -13.83 11.89 -5.08
N LEU A 73 -13.89 13.03 -4.38
CA LEU A 73 -14.90 14.05 -4.64
C LEU A 73 -14.77 14.62 -6.05
N TYR A 74 -13.54 14.89 -6.49
CA TYR A 74 -13.27 15.39 -7.82
C TYR A 74 -13.56 14.34 -8.91
N LEU A 75 -13.21 13.07 -8.67
CA LEU A 75 -13.56 11.93 -9.53
C LEU A 75 -15.07 11.84 -9.79
N LEU A 76 -15.89 11.96 -8.73
CA LEU A 76 -17.36 11.90 -8.85
C LEU A 76 -17.94 13.04 -9.68
N ASN A 77 -17.29 14.21 -9.71
CA ASN A 77 -17.70 15.32 -10.56
C ASN A 77 -17.31 15.05 -12.01
N LEU A 78 -16.05 14.68 -12.26
CA LEU A 78 -15.55 14.39 -13.61
C LEU A 78 -16.32 13.26 -14.31
N GLN A 79 -16.71 12.21 -13.58
CA GLN A 79 -17.50 11.10 -14.14
C GLN A 79 -18.86 11.51 -14.69
N LYS A 80 -19.42 12.65 -14.25
CA LYS A 80 -20.70 13.17 -14.77
C LYS A 80 -20.52 13.99 -16.05
N GLU A 81 -19.35 14.60 -16.21
CA GLU A 81 -19.05 15.52 -17.31
C GLU A 81 -18.42 14.80 -18.51
N ILE A 82 -17.65 13.75 -18.25
CA ILE A 82 -16.86 13.05 -19.25
C ILE A 82 -17.56 11.75 -19.64
N VAL A 83 -18.09 11.73 -20.86
CA VAL A 83 -18.51 10.48 -21.51
C VAL A 83 -17.27 9.79 -22.08
N PRO A 84 -17.04 8.52 -21.74
CA PRO A 84 -15.85 7.83 -22.18
C PRO A 84 -15.90 7.39 -23.64
N TYR A 85 -14.80 7.64 -24.34
CA TYR A 85 -14.58 7.21 -25.71
C TYR A 85 -13.19 6.60 -25.83
N PHE A 86 -13.10 5.46 -26.52
CA PHE A 86 -11.84 4.74 -26.68
C PHE A 86 -11.37 4.74 -28.11
N ASN A 87 -10.10 5.11 -28.30
CA ASN A 87 -9.37 4.87 -29.53
C ASN A 87 -7.96 4.35 -29.18
N ALA A 88 -7.24 3.86 -30.17
CA ALA A 88 -5.91 3.28 -29.95
C ALA A 88 -4.93 4.25 -29.24
N LYS A 89 -4.98 5.55 -29.56
CA LYS A 89 -4.10 6.55 -28.94
C LYS A 89 -4.42 6.73 -27.46
N ILE A 90 -5.71 6.84 -27.11
CA ILE A 90 -6.19 6.96 -25.73
C ILE A 90 -5.77 5.73 -24.93
N VAL A 91 -5.98 4.53 -25.47
CA VAL A 91 -5.60 3.27 -24.81
C VAL A 91 -4.09 3.21 -24.54
N ILE A 92 -3.25 3.64 -25.47
CA ILE A 92 -1.80 3.70 -25.27
C ILE A 92 -1.44 4.65 -24.12
N VAL A 93 -2.06 5.84 -24.07
CA VAL A 93 -1.83 6.80 -22.98
C VAL A 93 -2.29 6.24 -21.64
N LEU A 94 -3.44 5.56 -21.59
CA LEU A 94 -3.93 4.88 -20.38
C LEU A 94 -2.92 3.83 -19.89
N ILE A 95 -2.44 2.97 -20.79
CA ILE A 95 -1.46 1.92 -20.43
C ILE A 95 -0.17 2.55 -19.88
N LEU A 96 0.38 3.55 -20.57
CA LEU A 96 1.59 4.24 -20.11
C LEU A 96 1.38 4.90 -18.74
N TYR A 97 0.25 5.59 -18.57
CA TYR A 97 -0.12 6.23 -17.32
C TYR A 97 -0.17 5.22 -16.17
N PHE A 98 -0.80 4.07 -16.37
CA PHE A 98 -0.91 3.01 -15.37
C PHE A 98 0.46 2.41 -15.02
N ILE A 99 1.27 2.07 -16.03
CA ILE A 99 2.60 1.50 -15.82
C ILE A 99 3.48 2.47 -15.04
N THR A 100 3.50 3.75 -15.42
CA THR A 100 4.28 4.77 -14.72
C THR A 100 3.85 4.88 -13.26
N ASN A 101 2.55 4.94 -12.96
CA ASN A 101 2.09 5.01 -11.58
C ASN A 101 2.42 3.75 -10.78
N ILE A 102 2.28 2.54 -11.35
CA ILE A 102 2.67 1.29 -10.67
C ILE A 102 4.17 1.29 -10.32
N VAL A 103 5.03 1.75 -11.23
CA VAL A 103 6.47 1.85 -10.96
C VAL A 103 6.74 2.86 -9.85
N LEU A 104 6.14 4.06 -9.91
CA LEU A 104 6.30 5.09 -8.89
C LEU A 104 5.77 4.65 -7.53
N HIS A 105 4.68 3.89 -7.49
CA HIS A 105 4.10 3.28 -6.30
C HIS A 105 5.11 2.38 -5.57
N GLU A 106 5.70 1.41 -6.28
CA GLU A 106 6.69 0.49 -5.72
C GLU A 106 7.98 1.22 -5.31
N LEU A 107 8.38 2.26 -6.06
CA LEU A 107 9.48 3.14 -5.65
C LEU A 107 9.18 3.87 -4.35
N GLY A 108 7.93 4.32 -4.13
CA GLY A 108 7.50 4.93 -2.87
C GLY A 108 7.75 4.02 -1.68
N HIS A 109 7.38 2.75 -1.79
CA HIS A 109 7.68 1.74 -0.78
C HIS A 109 9.18 1.54 -0.56
N ILE A 110 9.97 1.39 -1.64
CA ILE A 110 11.42 1.20 -1.55
C ILE A 110 12.10 2.40 -0.86
N TYR A 111 11.75 3.63 -1.25
CA TYR A 111 12.35 4.83 -0.67
C TYR A 111 11.97 5.01 0.80
N SER A 112 10.71 4.73 1.16
CA SER A 112 10.26 4.76 2.55
C SER A 112 11.01 3.70 3.38
N LEU A 113 11.14 2.48 2.88
CA LEU A 113 11.91 1.42 3.56
C LEU A 113 13.39 1.80 3.76
N LYS A 114 14.02 2.40 2.74
CA LYS A 114 15.39 2.93 2.82
C LYS A 114 15.51 4.08 3.83
N TYR A 115 14.52 4.96 3.92
CA TYR A 115 14.49 6.04 4.92
C TYR A 115 14.53 5.47 6.35
N PHE A 116 13.87 4.33 6.60
CA PHE A 116 13.97 3.62 7.87
C PHE A 116 15.27 2.82 8.06
N GLY A 117 16.18 2.83 7.10
CA GLY A 117 17.47 2.13 7.17
C GLY A 117 17.38 0.65 6.83
N LYS A 118 16.28 0.25 6.18
CA LYS A 118 15.99 -1.12 5.77
C LYS A 118 16.20 -1.29 4.26
N LYS A 119 16.38 -2.53 3.81
CA LYS A 119 16.59 -2.87 2.40
C LYS A 119 15.44 -3.73 1.90
N PHE A 120 15.10 -3.64 0.62
CA PHE A 120 14.17 -4.59 0.03
C PHE A 120 14.91 -5.90 -0.28
N ASP A 121 14.21 -7.02 -0.24
CA ASP A 121 14.81 -8.33 -0.47
C ASP A 121 14.90 -8.63 -1.96
N LYS A 122 13.77 -8.50 -2.66
CA LYS A 122 13.62 -8.85 -4.07
C LYS A 122 12.60 -7.93 -4.72
N ILE A 123 12.84 -7.63 -5.99
CA ILE A 123 11.84 -7.04 -6.89
C ILE A 123 11.44 -8.15 -7.85
N GLY A 124 10.15 -8.38 -8.01
CA GLY A 124 9.62 -9.39 -8.91
C GLY A 124 8.45 -8.85 -9.72
N VAL A 125 8.05 -9.62 -10.72
CA VAL A 125 6.79 -9.43 -11.44
C VAL A 125 5.90 -10.61 -11.10
N LYS A 126 4.72 -10.36 -10.58
CA LYS A 126 3.68 -11.36 -10.33
C LYS A 126 2.49 -11.06 -11.22
N LEU A 127 1.77 -12.09 -11.64
CA LEU A 127 0.45 -11.89 -12.25
C LEU A 127 -0.56 -11.75 -11.12
N ASN A 128 -1.01 -10.53 -10.85
CA ASN A 128 -2.13 -10.32 -9.94
C ASN A 128 -3.41 -10.85 -10.61
N TYR A 129 -4.07 -11.80 -9.94
CA TYR A 129 -5.31 -12.43 -10.41
C TYR A 129 -5.22 -13.07 -11.81
N LEU A 130 -4.03 -13.56 -12.21
CA LEU A 130 -3.75 -14.21 -13.51
C LEU A 130 -3.94 -13.34 -14.76
N ILE A 131 -4.35 -12.07 -14.62
CA ILE A 131 -4.73 -11.22 -15.77
C ILE A 131 -3.77 -10.03 -15.93
N PHE A 132 -3.25 -9.47 -14.84
CA PHE A 132 -2.45 -8.24 -14.89
C PHE A 132 -1.03 -8.45 -14.36
N PRO A 133 0.03 -8.19 -15.15
CA PRO A 133 1.38 -8.16 -14.63
C PRO A 133 1.51 -7.01 -13.64
N ALA A 134 1.81 -7.35 -12.40
CA ALA A 134 2.04 -6.44 -11.30
C ALA A 134 3.49 -6.59 -10.83
N VAL A 135 4.23 -5.48 -10.82
CA VAL A 135 5.52 -5.44 -10.14
C VAL A 135 5.25 -5.54 -8.64
N PHE A 136 6.06 -6.31 -7.91
CA PHE A 136 5.99 -6.37 -6.46
C PHE A 136 7.38 -6.26 -5.86
N VAL A 137 7.48 -5.52 -4.77
CA VAL A 137 8.69 -5.47 -3.94
C VAL A 137 8.47 -6.33 -2.70
N GLN A 138 9.29 -7.35 -2.52
CA GLN A 138 9.34 -8.11 -1.28
C GLN A 138 10.08 -7.29 -0.22
N MET A 139 9.38 -6.98 0.87
CA MET A 139 9.85 -6.10 1.94
C MET A 139 9.79 -6.80 3.30
N ASN A 140 10.38 -7.98 3.47
CA ASN A 140 10.29 -8.70 4.77
C ASN A 140 10.96 -7.92 5.91
N GLU A 141 11.91 -7.04 5.60
CA GLU A 141 12.48 -6.09 6.55
C GLU A 141 11.45 -5.22 7.27
N THR A 142 10.23 -5.06 6.76
CA THR A 142 9.16 -4.34 7.47
C THR A 142 8.79 -5.01 8.79
N TYR A 143 9.01 -6.32 8.95
CA TYR A 143 8.80 -7.00 10.23
C TYR A 143 9.72 -6.47 11.34
N MET A 144 10.88 -5.89 10.96
CA MET A 144 11.90 -5.32 11.86
C MET A 144 11.70 -3.81 12.12
N LEU A 145 10.52 -3.27 11.81
CA LEU A 145 10.16 -1.86 12.04
C LEU A 145 9.13 -1.72 13.17
N SER A 146 9.04 -0.53 13.76
CA SER A 146 7.93 -0.22 14.67
C SER A 146 6.60 -0.16 13.92
N ARG A 147 5.49 -0.22 14.67
CA ARG A 147 4.14 -0.10 14.12
C ARG A 147 3.96 1.16 13.27
N ILE A 148 4.41 2.32 13.75
CA ILE A 148 4.26 3.60 13.03
C ILE A 148 5.09 3.57 11.74
N ASP A 149 6.35 3.15 11.84
CA ASP A 149 7.25 3.03 10.69
C ASP A 149 6.68 2.07 9.63
N LYS A 150 6.10 0.93 10.04
CA LYS A 150 5.41 -0.01 9.14
C LYS A 150 4.24 0.63 8.40
N ILE A 151 3.39 1.38 9.12
CA ILE A 151 2.24 2.06 8.51
C ILE A 151 2.73 3.04 7.44
N VAL A 152 3.77 3.81 7.72
CA VAL A 152 4.35 4.77 6.76
C VAL A 152 4.96 4.05 5.54
N VAL A 153 5.66 2.93 5.73
CA VAL A 153 6.18 2.14 4.59
C VAL A 153 5.03 1.60 3.73
N HIS A 154 4.00 1.01 4.34
CA HIS A 154 2.86 0.44 3.60
C HIS A 154 1.92 1.49 2.98
N SER A 155 1.88 2.71 3.51
CA SER A 155 1.09 3.81 2.91
C SER A 155 1.88 4.65 1.90
N ALA A 156 3.21 4.51 1.83
CA ALA A 156 4.05 5.31 0.94
C ALA A 156 3.69 5.15 -0.55
N GLY A 157 3.42 3.93 -1.03
CA GLY A 157 3.03 3.72 -2.42
C GLY A 157 1.69 4.40 -2.75
N ILE A 158 0.70 4.29 -1.86
CA ILE A 158 -0.59 4.98 -1.98
C ILE A 158 -0.37 6.49 -2.00
N PHE A 159 0.44 7.01 -1.08
CA PHE A 159 0.77 8.43 -1.00
C PHE A 159 1.38 8.97 -2.30
N ILE A 160 2.36 8.25 -2.87
CA ILE A 160 2.98 8.64 -4.15
C ILE A 160 1.94 8.64 -5.28
N ASN A 161 1.10 7.60 -5.38
CA ASN A 161 0.05 7.57 -6.39
C ASN A 161 -0.88 8.77 -6.30
N PHE A 162 -1.48 9.02 -5.12
CA PHE A 162 -2.37 10.16 -4.95
C PHE A 162 -1.67 11.49 -5.19
N THR A 163 -0.40 11.63 -4.81
CA THR A 163 0.36 12.86 -5.07
C THR A 163 0.53 13.08 -6.57
N ILE A 164 1.02 12.08 -7.30
CA ILE A 164 1.33 12.18 -8.73
C ILE A 164 0.07 12.40 -9.56
N ILE A 165 -0.98 11.61 -9.34
CA ILE A 165 -2.20 11.74 -10.15
C ILE A 165 -2.91 13.08 -9.90
N ASN A 166 -2.94 13.57 -8.66
CA ASN A 166 -3.57 14.86 -8.36
C ASN A 166 -2.73 16.01 -8.95
N ILE A 167 -1.39 15.94 -8.92
CA ILE A 167 -0.54 16.95 -9.56
C ILE A 167 -0.71 16.95 -11.07
N ILE A 168 -0.69 15.77 -11.72
CA ILE A 168 -0.87 15.66 -13.17
C ILE A 168 -2.25 16.21 -13.57
N GLN A 169 -3.29 15.86 -12.82
CA GLN A 169 -4.64 16.36 -13.09
C GLN A 169 -4.74 17.87 -12.85
N LEU A 170 -4.11 18.40 -11.80
CA LEU A 170 -4.06 19.84 -11.55
C LEU A 170 -3.41 20.58 -12.73
N ILE A 171 -2.25 20.09 -13.19
CA ILE A 171 -1.57 20.64 -14.37
C ILE A 171 -2.49 20.54 -15.59
N ASN A 172 -3.17 19.41 -15.76
CA ASN A 172 -4.09 19.22 -16.87
C ASN A 172 -5.21 20.26 -16.86
N GLU A 173 -5.86 20.49 -15.72
CA GLU A 173 -6.95 21.45 -15.58
C GLU A 173 -6.53 22.91 -15.78
N PHE A 174 -5.32 23.28 -15.39
CA PHE A 174 -4.85 24.67 -15.50
C PHE A 174 -4.12 24.98 -16.80
N THR A 175 -3.59 23.99 -17.52
CA THR A 175 -2.68 24.23 -18.64
C THR A 175 -2.98 23.41 -19.90
N LEU A 176 -3.22 22.10 -19.79
CA LEU A 176 -3.26 21.21 -20.96
C LEU A 176 -4.67 20.99 -21.50
N HIS A 177 -5.69 21.04 -20.63
CA HIS A 177 -7.09 20.72 -20.91
C HIS A 177 -7.27 19.43 -21.74
N SER A 178 -6.45 18.42 -21.46
CA SER A 178 -6.44 17.16 -22.21
C SER A 178 -7.53 16.22 -21.70
N TYR A 179 -8.49 15.93 -22.58
CA TYR A 179 -9.50 14.89 -22.36
C TYR A 179 -8.88 13.54 -21.98
N THR A 180 -7.78 13.16 -22.64
CA THR A 180 -7.17 11.84 -22.43
C THR A 180 -6.55 11.72 -21.05
N LEU A 181 -5.97 12.80 -20.51
CA LEU A 181 -5.43 12.81 -19.15
C LEU A 181 -6.53 12.78 -18.09
N SER A 182 -7.61 13.54 -18.28
CA SER A 182 -8.77 13.47 -17.37
C SER A 182 -9.41 12.07 -17.40
N LEU A 183 -9.50 11.44 -18.57
CA LEU A 183 -9.96 10.05 -18.68
C LEU A 183 -9.00 9.09 -17.94
N ALA A 184 -7.68 9.23 -18.13
CA ALA A 184 -6.68 8.43 -17.42
C ALA A 184 -6.77 8.58 -15.89
N PHE A 185 -6.98 9.80 -15.42
CA PHE A 185 -7.23 10.09 -14.02
C PHE A 185 -8.49 9.37 -13.51
N ILE A 186 -9.61 9.41 -14.25
CA ILE A 186 -10.85 8.72 -13.88
C ILE A 186 -10.60 7.21 -13.73
N PHE A 187 -9.99 6.59 -14.73
CA PHE A 187 -9.69 5.16 -14.73
C PHE A 187 -8.79 4.77 -13.56
N PHE A 188 -7.65 5.44 -13.42
CA PHE A 188 -6.66 5.08 -12.41
C PHE A 188 -7.19 5.33 -11.00
N SER A 189 -7.82 6.48 -10.74
CA SER A 189 -8.42 6.80 -9.44
C SER A 189 -9.51 5.79 -9.06
N SER A 190 -10.34 5.36 -10.02
CA SER A 190 -11.34 4.31 -9.80
C SER A 190 -10.70 2.98 -9.38
N THR A 191 -9.55 2.62 -9.95
CA THR A 191 -8.81 1.41 -9.54
C THR A 191 -8.09 1.56 -8.20
N MET A 192 -7.76 2.78 -7.75
CA MET A 192 -7.04 2.98 -6.48
C MET A 192 -7.88 2.67 -5.25
N ILE A 193 -9.21 2.83 -5.32
CA ILE A 193 -10.13 2.42 -4.26
C ILE A 193 -9.90 0.94 -3.92
N TRP A 194 -9.67 0.11 -4.94
CA TRP A 194 -9.45 -1.32 -4.77
C TRP A 194 -8.16 -1.67 -4.03
N ASN A 195 -7.12 -0.83 -4.15
CA ASN A 195 -5.88 -1.02 -3.40
C ASN A 195 -6.00 -0.53 -1.94
N LEU A 196 -6.89 0.43 -1.68
CA LEU A 196 -7.23 0.90 -0.34
C LEU A 196 -8.13 -0.08 0.41
N VAL A 197 -9.02 -0.77 -0.30
CA VAL A 197 -9.84 -1.83 0.28
C VAL A 197 -8.90 -2.95 0.79
N PRO A 198 -9.09 -3.46 2.02
CA PRO A 198 -8.20 -4.44 2.63
C PRO A 198 -8.40 -5.85 2.05
N LEU A 199 -8.22 -6.01 0.74
CA LEU A 199 -8.18 -7.30 0.04
C LEU A 199 -6.80 -7.95 0.18
N LEU A 200 -6.73 -9.27 -0.04
CA LEU A 200 -5.51 -10.05 0.16
C LEU A 200 -4.30 -9.42 -0.56
N ASN A 201 -3.22 -9.20 0.19
CA ASN A 201 -1.97 -8.57 -0.24
C ASN A 201 -2.06 -7.09 -0.71
N SER A 202 -3.19 -6.39 -0.54
CA SER A 202 -3.27 -4.96 -0.81
C SER A 202 -2.53 -4.14 0.25
N ASP A 203 -2.20 -2.89 -0.07
CA ASP A 203 -1.58 -2.00 0.91
C ASP A 203 -2.55 -1.60 2.02
N GLY A 204 -3.84 -1.42 1.68
CA GLY A 204 -4.88 -1.20 2.69
C GLY A 204 -4.94 -2.34 3.71
N TYR A 205 -4.76 -3.58 3.26
CA TYR A 205 -4.68 -4.74 4.15
C TYR A 205 -3.45 -4.71 5.06
N LYS A 206 -2.27 -4.38 4.52
CA LYS A 206 -1.02 -4.29 5.30
C LYS A 206 -1.05 -3.12 6.30
N ILE A 207 -1.62 -1.98 5.91
CA ILE A 207 -1.86 -0.83 6.80
C ILE A 207 -2.80 -1.21 7.93
N MET A 208 -3.88 -1.94 7.63
CA MET A 208 -4.83 -2.41 8.64
C MET A 208 -4.18 -3.38 9.63
N LEU A 209 -3.38 -4.35 9.15
CA LEU A 209 -2.63 -5.27 10.01
C LEU A 209 -1.67 -4.52 10.93
N ALA A 210 -0.86 -3.62 10.38
CA ALA A 210 0.04 -2.79 11.18
C ALA A 210 -0.73 -1.93 12.19
N SER A 211 -1.86 -1.36 11.78
CA SER A 211 -2.73 -0.56 12.66
C SER A 211 -3.38 -1.38 13.77
N LEU A 212 -3.73 -2.64 13.54
CA LEU A 212 -4.26 -3.52 14.59
C LEU A 212 -3.14 -4.21 15.39
N SER A 213 -1.87 -3.93 15.06
CA SER A 213 -0.70 -4.64 15.58
C SER A 213 -0.82 -6.16 15.42
N LEU A 214 -1.48 -6.57 14.33
CA LEU A 214 -1.63 -7.94 13.88
C LEU A 214 -0.55 -8.22 12.85
N ASP A 215 -0.04 -9.44 12.87
CA ASP A 215 0.90 -9.90 11.87
C ASP A 215 0.17 -10.66 10.77
N GLU A 216 0.70 -10.53 9.55
CA GLU A 216 0.19 -11.26 8.39
C GLU A 216 0.36 -12.77 8.58
N PHE A 217 -0.72 -13.53 8.43
CA PHE A 217 -0.67 -14.99 8.40
C PHE A 217 -0.76 -15.47 6.95
N SER A 218 0.00 -16.53 6.63
CA SER A 218 -0.03 -17.17 5.32
C SER A 218 -1.42 -17.75 4.94
N HIS A 219 -2.27 -18.01 5.93
CA HIS A 219 -3.64 -18.50 5.72
C HIS A 219 -4.65 -17.48 6.21
N VAL A 220 -5.55 -17.08 5.30
CA VAL A 220 -6.62 -16.09 5.54
C VAL A 220 -7.52 -16.46 6.73
N THR A 221 -7.75 -17.75 6.93
CA THR A 221 -8.58 -18.31 8.01
C THR A 221 -7.97 -18.18 9.40
N LYS A 222 -6.68 -17.85 9.51
CA LYS A 222 -5.99 -17.60 10.78
C LYS A 222 -5.94 -16.10 11.14
N ASN A 223 -6.41 -15.23 10.25
CA ASN A 223 -6.51 -13.81 10.55
C ASN A 223 -7.61 -13.57 11.59
N HIS A 224 -7.43 -12.51 12.38
CA HIS A 224 -8.41 -12.09 13.38
C HIS A 224 -9.79 -11.87 12.73
N TRP A 225 -10.89 -12.22 13.42
CA TRP A 225 -12.25 -12.16 12.87
C TRP A 225 -12.62 -10.77 12.29
N LEU A 226 -12.17 -9.68 12.92
CA LEU A 226 -12.32 -8.32 12.39
C LEU A 226 -11.71 -8.15 10.99
N VAL A 227 -10.53 -8.71 10.76
CA VAL A 227 -9.84 -8.64 9.46
C VAL A 227 -10.64 -9.37 8.39
N ILE A 228 -11.24 -10.52 8.75
CA ILE A 228 -12.10 -11.29 7.85
C ILE A 228 -13.37 -10.50 7.50
N ILE A 229 -13.99 -9.81 8.46
CA ILE A 229 -15.15 -8.94 8.22
C ILE A 229 -14.80 -7.79 7.27
N PHE A 230 -13.69 -7.09 7.51
CA PHE A 230 -13.26 -6.02 6.62
C PHE A 230 -12.91 -6.53 5.22
N GLN A 231 -12.32 -7.73 5.13
CA GLN A 231 -12.06 -8.40 3.85
C GLN A 231 -13.35 -8.75 3.11
N THR A 232 -14.36 -9.33 3.78
CA THR A 232 -15.63 -9.71 3.14
C THR A 232 -16.42 -8.49 2.72
N ILE A 233 -16.55 -7.47 3.57
CA ILE A 233 -17.18 -6.19 3.20
C ILE A 233 -16.44 -5.57 2.02
N GLY A 234 -15.12 -5.52 2.09
CA GLY A 234 -14.27 -5.00 1.04
C GLY A 234 -14.48 -5.71 -0.29
N LEU A 235 -14.54 -7.04 -0.27
CA LEU A 235 -14.75 -7.91 -1.43
C LEU A 235 -16.15 -7.78 -2.03
N LEU A 236 -17.17 -7.53 -1.21
CA LEU A 236 -18.53 -7.26 -1.68
C LEU A 236 -18.63 -5.89 -2.37
N ILE A 237 -18.07 -4.84 -1.78
CA ILE A 237 -18.04 -3.49 -2.37
C ILE A 237 -17.28 -3.51 -3.69
N ALA A 238 -16.12 -4.16 -3.67
CA ALA A 238 -15.34 -4.54 -4.83
C ALA A 238 -16.23 -5.18 -5.91
N LEU A 239 -16.74 -6.39 -5.70
CA LEU A 239 -17.51 -7.09 -6.73
C LEU A 239 -18.67 -6.24 -7.26
N ASN A 240 -19.39 -5.55 -6.38
CA ASN A 240 -20.47 -4.64 -6.78
C ASN A 240 -19.99 -3.52 -7.70
N THR A 241 -18.87 -2.85 -7.35
CA THR A 241 -18.29 -1.81 -8.20
C THR A 241 -17.79 -2.36 -9.52
N LEU A 242 -17.16 -3.54 -9.54
CA LEU A 242 -16.66 -4.16 -10.78
C LEU A 242 -17.79 -4.57 -11.72
N ILE A 243 -18.88 -5.11 -11.19
CA ILE A 243 -20.08 -5.45 -11.96
C ILE A 243 -20.69 -4.18 -12.55
N HIS A 244 -20.88 -3.14 -11.75
CA HIS A 244 -21.34 -1.84 -12.25
C HIS A 244 -20.40 -1.27 -13.30
N TRP A 245 -19.10 -1.41 -13.12
CA TRP A 245 -18.09 -0.96 -14.06
C TRP A 245 -18.19 -1.76 -15.38
N LEU A 246 -18.20 -3.08 -15.34
CA LEU A 246 -18.34 -3.91 -16.54
C LEU A 246 -19.64 -3.64 -17.30
N ILE A 247 -20.75 -3.44 -16.60
CA ILE A 247 -22.04 -3.12 -17.22
C ILE A 247 -22.02 -1.71 -17.83
N TYR A 248 -21.50 -0.72 -17.09
CA TYR A 248 -21.47 0.67 -17.56
C TYR A 248 -20.49 0.84 -18.72
N TRP A 249 -19.27 0.34 -18.61
CA TRP A 249 -18.20 0.50 -19.60
C TRP A 249 -18.32 -0.49 -20.76
N GLY A 250 -18.88 -1.68 -20.55
CA GLY A 250 -19.11 -2.66 -21.62
C GLY A 250 -19.99 -2.11 -22.74
N LEU A 251 -20.92 -1.21 -22.40
CA LEU A 251 -21.74 -0.49 -23.38
C LEU A 251 -20.94 0.46 -24.27
N TYR A 252 -19.84 1.04 -23.76
CA TYR A 252 -18.98 1.99 -24.49
C TYR A 252 -17.81 1.33 -25.22
N PHE A 253 -17.45 0.09 -24.88
CA PHE A 253 -16.43 -0.67 -25.62
C PHE A 253 -16.99 -1.35 -26.88
N LEU A 254 -18.30 -1.54 -26.96
CA LEU A 254 -19.01 -2.18 -28.08
C LEU A 254 -19.68 -1.19 -29.05
N SER A 255 -19.68 0.11 -28.71
CA SER A 255 -20.20 1.22 -29.54
C SER A 255 -19.09 1.90 -30.33
#